data_AF-A0AAY5KJX8-F1
#
_entry.id   AF-A0AAY5KJX8-F1
#
_cell.length_a   1.000
_cell.length_b   1.000
_cell.length_c   1.000
_cell.angle_alpha   90.00
_cell.angle_beta   90.00
_cell.angle_gamma   90.00
#
_symmetry.space_group_name_H-M   'P 1'
#
loop_
_entity.id
_entity.type
_entity.pdbx_description
1 polymer ?
#
loop_
_entity_poly.entity_id
_entity_poly.type
_entity_poly.pdbx_seq_one_letter_code
_entity_poly.pdbx_strand_id
1 'polypeptide(L)'
;ISAPADIAWYPGNSYPSPYLLTGSGPIQLWQFLLELLTDRSCQSFISWTGDGWEFKLTDPDEVAQLWGRRKNKPKMNYEKLSRGLRYYYDKNIIQKTAGKRYVYRFVCNLQGLLGYEAGELWIGIVCVSMRMWEGECA
;
A
#
# COMPACT_ATOMS: atom_id res chain seq x y z
N ILE A 1 -3.69 25.42 12.57
CA ILE A 1 -4.23 24.04 12.61
C ILE A 1 -3.19 23.15 11.96
N SER A 2 -2.49 22.35 12.75
CA SER A 2 -1.24 21.71 12.33
C SER A 2 -1.52 20.49 11.45
N ALA A 3 -0.79 20.37 10.34
CA ALA A 3 -0.77 19.14 9.53
C ALA A 3 -0.20 17.97 10.37
N PRO A 4 -0.65 16.73 10.15
CA PRO A 4 -0.07 15.57 10.82
C PRO A 4 1.40 15.39 10.44
N ALA A 5 2.24 15.02 11.41
CA ALA A 5 3.69 14.92 11.32
C ALA A 5 4.24 13.85 10.33
N ASP A 6 3.37 13.19 9.55
CA ASP A 6 3.73 12.07 8.66
C ASP A 6 4.09 12.52 7.22
N ILE A 7 4.18 13.83 6.94
CA ILE A 7 4.58 14.37 5.64
C ILE A 7 5.70 15.40 5.84
N ALA A 8 6.92 14.92 6.05
CA ALA A 8 8.11 15.76 5.94
C ALA A 8 8.31 16.12 4.46
N TRP A 9 8.19 17.41 4.15
CA TRP A 9 8.54 18.03 2.88
C TRP A 9 10.07 18.18 2.79
N TYR A 10 10.70 17.58 1.77
CA TYR A 10 11.95 18.09 1.23
C TYR A 10 11.68 18.63 -0.18
N PRO A 11 11.90 19.92 -0.45
CA PRO A 11 11.85 20.45 -1.80
C PRO A 11 13.11 20.01 -2.55
N GLY A 12 12.97 19.20 -3.61
CA GLY A 12 14.08 18.97 -4.56
C GLY A 12 14.22 17.59 -5.19
N ASN A 13 13.61 16.52 -4.67
CA ASN A 13 13.78 15.18 -5.26
C ASN A 13 12.60 14.80 -6.17
N SER A 14 12.82 14.94 -7.49
CA SER A 14 12.11 14.16 -8.49
C SER A 14 12.41 12.68 -8.25
N TYR A 15 11.39 11.94 -7.82
CA TYR A 15 11.34 10.52 -7.45
C TYR A 15 11.94 10.16 -6.07
N PRO A 16 11.16 9.48 -5.19
CA PRO A 16 11.72 8.90 -3.99
C PRO A 16 12.65 7.75 -4.38
N SER A 17 13.90 7.85 -3.93
CA SER A 17 14.87 6.76 -3.96
C SER A 17 14.25 5.49 -3.33
N PRO A 18 14.41 4.29 -3.92
CA PRO A 18 13.86 3.04 -3.39
C PRO A 18 14.25 2.77 -1.93
N TYR A 19 15.40 3.30 -1.49
CA TYR A 19 15.93 3.15 -0.14
C TYR A 19 15.17 3.96 0.93
N LEU A 20 14.36 4.96 0.56
CA LEU A 20 13.47 5.64 1.51
C LEU A 20 12.13 4.92 1.72
N LEU A 21 11.83 3.90 0.90
CA LEU A 21 10.58 3.13 1.00
C LEU A 21 10.63 2.04 2.08
N THR A 22 11.80 1.76 2.66
CA THR A 22 11.99 0.77 3.73
C THR A 22 12.56 1.38 5.03
N GLY A 23 12.84 2.68 5.04
CA GLY A 23 13.56 3.36 6.12
C GLY A 23 12.74 3.54 7.41
N SER A 24 13.19 2.89 8.48
CA SER A 24 13.11 3.16 9.95
C SER A 24 11.97 4.00 10.56
N GLY A 25 10.85 4.21 9.86
CA GLY A 25 9.76 5.10 10.26
C GLY A 25 8.43 4.36 10.42
N PRO A 26 7.39 5.06 10.89
CA PRO A 26 6.06 4.47 11.02
C PRO A 26 5.56 3.91 9.67
N ILE A 27 5.00 2.70 9.69
CA ILE A 27 4.40 2.07 8.50
C ILE A 27 3.46 3.04 7.77
N GLN A 28 3.58 3.07 6.45
CA GLN A 28 2.77 3.88 5.53
C GLN A 28 1.58 3.07 5.02
N LEU A 29 0.51 3.76 4.62
CA LEU A 29 -0.73 3.10 4.16
C LEU A 29 -0.48 2.21 2.93
N TRP A 30 0.32 2.65 1.97
CA TRP A 30 0.59 1.85 0.76
C TRP A 30 1.32 0.53 1.07
N GLN A 31 2.26 0.56 2.02
CA GLN A 31 2.98 -0.65 2.49
C GLN A 31 2.02 -1.60 3.21
N PHE A 32 1.16 -1.06 4.07
CA PHE A 32 0.13 -1.83 4.76
C PHE A 32 -0.85 -2.48 3.78
N LEU A 33 -1.31 -1.77 2.75
CA LEU A 33 -2.18 -2.35 1.72
C LEU A 33 -1.48 -3.45 0.95
N LEU A 34 -0.19 -3.26 0.62
CA LEU A 34 0.61 -4.28 -0.05
C LEU A 34 0.78 -5.52 0.83
N GLU A 35 1.02 -5.35 2.13
CA GLU A 35 1.09 -6.45 3.10
C GLU A 35 -0.19 -7.29 3.09
N LEU A 36 -1.37 -6.64 3.21
CA LEU A 36 -2.66 -7.34 3.14
C LEU A 36 -2.87 -8.04 1.78
N LEU A 37 -2.47 -7.40 0.68
CA LEU A 37 -2.59 -7.96 -0.67
C LEU A 37 -1.70 -9.19 -0.91
N THR A 38 -0.66 -9.35 -0.10
CA THR A 38 0.22 -10.53 -0.13
C THR A 38 -0.19 -11.64 0.83
N ASP A 39 -1.15 -11.39 1.71
CA ASP A 39 -1.70 -12.38 2.62
C ASP A 39 -3.00 -12.99 2.06
N ARG A 40 -2.97 -14.29 1.77
CA ARG A 40 -4.14 -15.01 1.24
C ARG A 40 -5.33 -15.01 2.19
N SER A 41 -5.10 -14.91 3.50
CA SER A 41 -6.19 -14.83 4.48
C SER A 41 -7.00 -13.52 4.39
N CYS A 42 -6.42 -12.49 3.75
CA CYS A 42 -7.02 -11.17 3.61
C CYS A 42 -7.86 -10.99 2.33
N GLN A 43 -7.91 -11.99 1.44
CA GLN A 43 -8.55 -11.89 0.12
C GLN A 43 -10.05 -11.59 0.15
N SER A 44 -10.73 -11.86 1.28
CA SER A 44 -12.15 -11.56 1.47
C SER A 44 -12.43 -10.06 1.52
N PHE A 45 -11.49 -9.23 1.97
CA PHE A 45 -11.65 -7.79 2.14
C PHE A 45 -10.72 -6.93 1.26
N ILE A 46 -9.63 -7.50 0.74
CA ILE A 46 -8.75 -6.83 -0.23
C ILE A 46 -8.05 -7.85 -1.15
N SER A 47 -8.06 -7.61 -2.46
CA SER A 47 -7.47 -8.55 -3.43
C SER A 47 -6.98 -7.89 -4.72
N TRP A 48 -6.04 -8.54 -5.39
CA TRP A 48 -5.63 -8.20 -6.75
C TRP A 48 -6.76 -8.49 -7.75
N THR A 49 -6.91 -7.67 -8.79
CA THR A 49 -7.94 -7.88 -9.82
C THR A 49 -7.48 -8.81 -10.95
N GLY A 50 -6.19 -9.16 -10.99
CA GLY A 50 -5.56 -9.90 -12.09
C GLY A 50 -5.08 -9.01 -13.24
N ASP A 51 -5.31 -7.70 -13.17
CA ASP A 51 -4.81 -6.72 -14.15
C ASP A 51 -3.60 -5.96 -13.57
N GLY A 52 -2.40 -6.52 -13.80
CA GLY A 52 -1.16 -5.93 -13.30
C GLY A 52 -1.20 -5.68 -11.79
N TRP A 53 -0.81 -4.48 -11.37
CA TRP A 53 -0.83 -4.05 -9.97
C TRP A 53 -2.15 -3.39 -9.53
N GLU A 54 -3.26 -3.72 -10.20
CA GLU A 54 -4.59 -3.27 -9.80
C GLU A 54 -5.17 -4.13 -8.70
N PHE A 55 -5.73 -3.48 -7.68
CA PHE A 55 -6.35 -4.10 -6.54
C PHE A 55 -7.71 -3.47 -6.22
N LYS A 56 -8.53 -4.24 -5.52
CA LYS A 56 -9.86 -3.83 -5.06
C LYS A 56 -9.98 -4.02 -3.57
N LEU A 57 -10.57 -3.03 -2.89
CA LEU A 57 -11.09 -3.20 -1.54
C LEU A 57 -12.50 -3.79 -1.66
N THR A 58 -12.65 -5.08 -1.39
CA THR A 58 -13.97 -5.76 -1.42
C THR A 58 -14.78 -5.42 -0.19
N ASP A 59 -14.13 -5.28 0.97
CA ASP A 59 -14.69 -4.71 2.18
C ASP A 59 -13.82 -3.52 2.65
N PRO A 60 -14.16 -2.28 2.22
CA PRO A 60 -13.37 -1.10 2.56
C PRO A 60 -13.42 -0.74 4.05
N ASP A 61 -14.47 -1.15 4.77
CA ASP A 61 -14.64 -0.84 6.18
C ASP A 61 -13.73 -1.73 7.03
N GLU A 62 -13.65 -3.03 6.72
CA GLU A 62 -12.71 -3.95 7.36
C GLU A 62 -11.26 -3.48 7.16
N VAL A 63 -10.88 -3.14 5.92
CA VAL A 63 -9.53 -2.62 5.62
C VAL A 63 -9.23 -1.35 6.43
N ALA A 64 -10.21 -0.46 6.58
CA ALA A 64 -10.05 0.76 7.37
C ALA A 64 -9.92 0.48 8.87
N GLN A 65 -10.66 -0.49 9.41
CA GLN A 65 -10.55 -0.92 10.80
C GLN A 65 -9.16 -1.54 11.08
N LEU A 66 -8.68 -2.40 10.20
CA LEU A 66 -7.35 -3.00 10.30
C LEU A 66 -6.24 -1.94 10.26
N TRP A 67 -6.38 -0.94 9.38
CA TRP A 67 -5.46 0.21 9.34
C TRP A 67 -5.52 1.04 10.63
N GLY A 68 -6.73 1.29 11.13
CA GLY A 68 -6.96 1.95 12.41
C GLY A 68 -6.26 1.22 13.56
N ARG A 69 -6.40 -0.10 13.63
CA ARG A 69 -5.71 -0.96 14.62
C ARG A 69 -4.19 -0.86 14.47
N ARG A 70 -3.67 -0.96 13.24
CA ARG A 70 -2.21 -0.88 12.97
C ARG A 70 -1.58 0.44 13.42
N LYS A 71 -2.31 1.55 13.35
CA LYS A 71 -1.83 2.90 13.72
C LYS A 71 -2.37 3.41 15.06
N ASN A 72 -3.06 2.58 15.83
CA ASN A 72 -3.76 2.95 17.06
C ASN A 72 -4.69 4.18 16.89
N LYS A 73 -5.52 4.17 15.84
CA LYS A 73 -6.51 5.20 15.49
C LYS A 73 -7.91 4.57 15.47
N PRO A 74 -8.61 4.47 16.62
CA PRO A 74 -9.91 3.78 16.71
C PRO A 74 -11.04 4.45 15.94
N LYS A 75 -10.88 5.72 15.55
CA LYS A 75 -11.85 6.47 14.71
C LYS A 75 -11.49 6.43 13.22
N MET A 76 -10.66 5.49 12.78
CA MET A 76 -10.36 5.29 11.36
C MET A 76 -11.59 4.73 10.64
N ASN A 77 -11.83 5.17 9.41
CA ASN A 77 -12.90 4.70 8.54
C ASN A 77 -12.45 4.82 7.08
N TYR A 78 -13.22 4.27 6.15
CA TYR A 78 -12.86 4.29 4.74
C TYR A 78 -12.75 5.72 4.18
N GLU A 79 -13.59 6.66 4.60
CA GLU A 79 -13.52 8.06 4.14
C GLU A 79 -12.14 8.68 4.42
N LYS A 80 -11.62 8.50 5.64
CA LYS A 80 -10.29 8.96 6.05
C LYS A 80 -9.17 8.20 5.35
N LEU A 81 -9.29 6.87 5.26
CA LEU A 81 -8.31 6.04 4.54
C LEU A 81 -8.22 6.45 3.06
N SER A 82 -9.36 6.65 2.41
CA SER A 82 -9.44 7.09 1.01
C SER A 82 -8.82 8.47 0.81
N ARG A 83 -8.84 9.35 1.83
CA ARG A 83 -8.11 10.63 1.78
C ARG A 83 -6.61 10.41 1.72
N GLY A 84 -6.09 9.41 2.45
CA GLY A 84 -4.71 8.92 2.36
C GLY A 84 -4.37 8.43 0.96
N LEU A 85 -5.23 7.60 0.36
CA LEU A 85 -5.05 7.12 -1.02
C LEU A 85 -4.98 8.27 -2.03
N ARG A 86 -5.83 9.31 -1.89
CA ARG A 86 -5.78 10.48 -2.77
C ARG A 86 -4.46 11.24 -2.70
N TYR A 87 -3.78 11.25 -1.55
CA TYR A 87 -2.44 11.87 -1.45
C TYR A 87 -1.36 11.12 -2.23
N TYR A 88 -1.62 9.89 -2.67
CA TYR A 88 -0.67 9.11 -3.46
C TYR A 88 -0.73 9.36 -4.96
N TYR A 89 -1.76 10.06 -5.45
CA TYR A 89 -2.00 10.23 -6.89
C TYR A 89 -0.87 11.05 -7.53
N ASP A 90 -0.61 12.25 -6.99
CA ASP A 90 0.45 13.14 -7.48
C ASP A 90 1.86 12.60 -7.18
N LYS A 91 1.97 11.68 -6.22
CA LYS A 91 3.23 11.03 -5.84
C LYS A 91 3.58 9.82 -6.70
N ASN A 92 2.70 9.45 -7.65
CA ASN A 92 2.86 8.27 -8.49
C ASN A 92 3.11 6.98 -7.66
N ILE A 93 2.39 6.81 -6.56
CA ILE A 93 2.45 5.59 -5.74
C ILE A 93 1.23 4.72 -6.03
N ILE A 94 0.03 5.28 -5.84
CA ILE A 94 -1.25 4.63 -6.13
C ILE A 94 -2.08 5.61 -6.97
N GLN A 95 -2.86 5.10 -7.91
CA GLN A 95 -3.88 5.85 -8.63
C GLN A 95 -5.26 5.21 -8.51
N LYS A 96 -6.30 6.03 -8.69
CA LYS A 96 -7.68 5.56 -8.75
C LYS A 96 -7.98 4.99 -10.14
N THR A 97 -8.47 3.76 -10.21
CA THR A 97 -9.04 3.26 -11.47
C THR A 97 -10.36 3.97 -11.75
N ALA A 98 -10.45 4.68 -12.88
CA ALA A 98 -11.65 5.42 -13.27
C ALA A 98 -12.85 4.47 -13.47
N GLY A 99 -14.05 4.93 -13.13
CA GLY A 99 -15.31 4.19 -13.31
C GLY A 99 -15.52 2.96 -12.40
N LYS A 100 -14.49 2.46 -11.71
CA LYS A 100 -14.60 1.27 -10.84
C LYS A 100 -14.70 1.66 -9.36
N ARG A 101 -15.69 1.18 -8.61
CA ARG A 101 -15.82 1.48 -7.17
C ARG A 101 -14.77 0.71 -6.35
N TYR A 102 -14.04 1.42 -5.48
CA TYR A 102 -13.02 0.86 -4.57
C TYR A 102 -11.83 0.15 -5.23
N VAL A 103 -11.61 0.40 -6.53
CA VAL A 103 -10.48 -0.14 -7.28
C VAL A 103 -9.39 0.92 -7.46
N TYR A 104 -8.15 0.50 -7.25
CA TYR A 104 -6.95 1.32 -7.27
C TYR A 104 -5.81 0.54 -7.91
N ARG A 105 -4.74 1.22 -8.32
CA ARG A 105 -3.56 0.59 -8.94
C ARG A 105 -2.29 1.16 -8.36
N PHE A 106 -1.33 0.31 -8.01
CA PHE A 106 0.03 0.79 -7.76
C PHE A 106 0.68 1.17 -9.09
N VAL A 107 1.20 2.40 -9.16
CA VAL A 107 1.88 2.92 -10.36
C VAL A 107 3.37 3.17 -10.13
N CYS A 108 3.85 2.98 -8.90
CA CYS A 108 5.28 2.93 -8.62
C CYS A 108 5.89 1.63 -9.16
N ASN A 109 7.22 1.61 -9.32
CA ASN A 109 7.96 0.43 -9.77
C ASN A 109 8.02 -0.66 -8.69
N LEU A 110 6.89 -1.34 -8.45
CA LEU A 110 6.81 -2.46 -7.52
C LEU A 110 7.64 -3.67 -7.98
N GLN A 111 7.79 -3.87 -9.29
CA GLN A 111 8.63 -4.95 -9.82
C GLN A 111 10.09 -4.76 -9.40
N GLY A 112 10.62 -3.54 -9.52
CA GLY A 112 11.96 -3.21 -9.04
C GLY A 112 12.10 -3.27 -7.52
N LEU A 113 11.01 -3.05 -6.77
CA LEU A 113 11.01 -3.11 -5.31
C LEU A 113 10.95 -4.54 -4.77
N LEU A 114 10.10 -5.39 -5.35
CA LEU A 114 9.79 -6.72 -4.85
C LEU A 114 10.61 -7.81 -5.56
N GLY A 115 11.15 -7.52 -6.74
CA GLY A 115 11.82 -8.50 -7.59
C GLY A 115 10.88 -9.48 -8.28
N TYR A 116 9.56 -9.23 -8.25
CA TYR A 116 8.53 -10.09 -8.85
C TYR A 116 7.65 -9.31 -9.82
N GLU A 117 7.18 -9.99 -10.86
CA GLU A 117 6.12 -9.45 -11.70
C GLU A 117 4.77 -9.54 -11.01
N ALA A 118 3.84 -8.68 -11.40
CA ALA A 118 2.48 -8.71 -10.86
C ALA A 118 1.89 -10.13 -10.99
N GLY A 119 2.02 -10.76 -12.18
CA GLY A 119 1.59 -12.12 -12.48
C GLY A 119 1.95 -13.16 -11.42
N GLU A 120 3.18 -13.13 -10.93
CA GLU A 120 3.74 -14.17 -10.06
C GLU A 120 3.16 -14.12 -8.63
N LEU A 121 2.74 -12.94 -8.18
CA LEU A 121 2.27 -12.71 -6.81
C LEU A 121 0.85 -13.23 -6.58
N TRP A 122 -0.08 -13.04 -7.51
CA TRP A 122 -1.47 -13.49 -7.33
C TRP A 122 -1.71 -14.93 -7.78
N ILE A 123 -0.84 -15.53 -8.61
CA ILE A 123 -0.87 -16.97 -8.93
C ILE A 123 -0.45 -17.82 -7.70
N GLY A 124 0.06 -17.18 -6.64
CA GLY A 124 0.44 -17.86 -5.40
C GLY A 124 1.75 -18.63 -5.51
N ILE A 125 2.57 -18.29 -6.50
CA ILE A 125 3.93 -18.84 -6.68
C ILE A 125 4.84 -18.35 -5.55
N VAL A 126 4.53 -17.18 -4.95
CA VAL A 126 5.34 -16.59 -3.89
C VAL A 126 4.46 -16.19 -2.70
N CYS A 127 4.70 -16.81 -1.55
CA CYS A 127 4.22 -16.30 -0.26
C CYS A 127 5.19 -15.21 0.20
N VAL A 128 4.81 -13.93 0.07
CA VAL A 128 5.69 -12.79 0.43
C VAL A 128 5.75 -12.58 1.95
N SER A 129 4.97 -13.33 2.73
CA SER A 129 4.83 -13.22 4.19
C SER A 129 6.15 -13.29 4.97
N MET A 130 7.25 -13.75 4.37
CA MET A 130 8.53 -13.92 5.06
C MET A 130 9.74 -13.17 4.45
N ARG A 131 9.63 -12.58 3.25
CA ARG A 131 10.80 -11.96 2.57
C ARG A 131 10.84 -10.44 2.54
N MET A 132 9.83 -9.74 3.06
CA MET A 132 9.91 -8.28 3.22
C MET A 132 10.53 -7.82 4.56
N TRP A 133 10.86 -8.73 5.48
CA TRP A 133 11.40 -8.38 6.81
C TRP A 133 12.76 -9.00 7.17
N GLU A 134 13.39 -9.81 6.30
CA GLU A 134 14.65 -10.53 6.61
C GLU A 134 15.88 -10.10 5.79
N GLY A 135 16.10 -8.81 5.53
CA GLY A 135 17.40 -8.33 5.05
C GLY A 135 17.60 -6.84 5.31
N GLU A 136 18.60 -6.35 6.04
CA GLU A 136 19.85 -6.93 6.56
C GLU A 136 20.13 -6.31 7.94
N CYS A 137 20.19 -7.13 8.99
CA CYS A 137 20.96 -6.80 10.18
C CYS A 137 22.29 -7.56 10.08
N ALA A 138 23.27 -6.92 9.43
CA ALA A 138 24.69 -7.12 9.66
C ALA A 138 25.27 -5.78 10.11
#